data_AF-A0A7Z9BYK4-F1
#
_entry.id   AF-A0A7Z9BYK4-F1
#
_cell.length_a   1.000
_cell.length_b   1.000
_cell.length_c   1.000
_cell.angle_alpha   90.00
_cell.angle_beta   90.00
_cell.angle_gamma   90.00
#
_symmetry.space_group_name_H-M   'P 1'
#
loop_
_entity.id
_entity.type
_entity.pdbx_description
1 polymer ?
#
loop_
_entity_poly.entity_id
_entity_poly.type
_entity_poly.pdbx_seq_one_letter_code
_entity_poly.pdbx_strand_id
1 'polypeptide(L)'
;MTTYLLTQSPVKEYQGIQFNQYRLQKEGKCFTLSNSSGQAIMQFQINSLGISIQSSTVNINSQTAKDLKQFAQQQRRGEEPTGAFSRLGTQEAVTEIESYIRAKKIAFQLLKYAHSQGQDVTLDGQFSYQWVAQLNGEVQIRAKDGRDLILSQSGHQIFCQMSEKDFNYFEKALEQLRSHPASLATKSQHSKNPNHLEL
;
A
#
# COMPACT_ATOMS: atom_id res chain seq x y z
N MET A 1 -19.04 27.00 -20.63
CA MET A 1 -17.85 26.17 -20.47
C MET A 1 -18.09 25.30 -19.25
N THR A 2 -18.33 24.01 -19.46
CA THR A 2 -18.69 23.06 -18.39
C THR A 2 -17.43 22.34 -17.95
N THR A 3 -16.95 22.65 -16.75
CA THR A 3 -15.79 22.01 -16.14
C THR A 3 -16.20 20.63 -15.63
N TYR A 4 -15.62 19.57 -16.20
CA TYR A 4 -15.74 18.22 -15.68
C TYR A 4 -14.91 18.13 -14.39
N LEU A 5 -15.60 18.10 -13.24
CA LEU A 5 -15.00 17.61 -11.99
C LEU A 5 -14.86 16.09 -12.14
N LEU A 6 -13.65 15.65 -12.51
CA LEU A 6 -13.24 14.25 -12.33
C LEU A 6 -13.27 13.95 -10.83
N THR A 7 -14.42 13.47 -10.37
CA THR A 7 -14.56 12.84 -9.05
C THR A 7 -13.67 11.61 -9.06
N GLN A 8 -12.47 11.77 -8.55
CA GLN A 8 -11.60 10.65 -8.28
C GLN A 8 -12.20 9.84 -7.15
N SER A 9 -12.47 8.58 -7.46
CA SER A 9 -12.95 7.60 -6.50
C SER A 9 -11.94 7.48 -5.35
N PRO A 10 -12.36 7.64 -4.09
CA PRO A 10 -11.57 7.07 -3.00
C PRO A 10 -11.43 5.58 -3.30
N VAL A 11 -10.19 5.09 -3.38
CA VAL A 11 -9.92 3.66 -3.58
C VAL A 11 -10.58 2.94 -2.42
N LYS A 12 -11.75 2.33 -2.68
CA LYS A 12 -12.47 1.54 -1.70
C LYS A 12 -11.53 0.44 -1.24
N GLU A 13 -11.40 0.29 0.06
CA GLU A 13 -10.66 -0.80 0.68
C GLU A 13 -11.15 -2.13 0.08
N TYR A 14 -10.30 -2.79 -0.70
CA TYR A 14 -10.60 -4.12 -1.24
C TYR A 14 -10.56 -5.11 -0.08
N GLN A 15 -11.66 -5.25 0.67
CA GLN A 15 -11.81 -6.25 1.74
C GLN A 15 -11.91 -7.68 1.18
N GLY A 16 -11.76 -7.86 -0.15
CA GLY A 16 -11.48 -9.16 -0.76
C GLY A 16 -10.79 -9.04 -2.11
N ILE A 17 -9.95 -10.04 -2.43
CA ILE A 17 -9.26 -10.21 -3.70
C ILE A 17 -10.05 -11.21 -4.54
N GLN A 18 -10.40 -10.84 -5.77
CA GLN A 18 -11.01 -11.74 -6.73
C GLN A 18 -9.92 -12.36 -7.62
N PHE A 19 -9.93 -13.69 -7.71
CA PHE A 19 -9.18 -14.49 -8.65
C PHE A 19 -10.13 -15.18 -9.63
N ASN A 20 -9.55 -15.80 -10.66
CA ASN A 20 -10.28 -16.45 -11.74
C ASN A 20 -11.36 -17.41 -11.24
N GLN A 21 -10.97 -18.31 -10.34
CA GLN A 21 -11.90 -19.31 -9.80
C GLN A 21 -12.10 -19.17 -8.28
N TYR A 22 -11.48 -18.18 -7.66
CA TYR A 22 -11.47 -18.03 -6.21
C TYR A 22 -11.69 -16.59 -5.77
N ARG A 23 -12.15 -16.41 -4.53
CA ARG A 23 -12.19 -15.12 -3.86
C ARG A 23 -11.57 -15.26 -2.48
N LEU A 24 -10.67 -14.35 -2.13
CA LEU A 24 -10.11 -14.27 -0.78
C LEU A 24 -10.70 -13.03 -0.09
N GLN A 25 -11.55 -13.21 0.91
CA GLN A 25 -12.10 -12.13 1.72
C GLN A 25 -11.34 -12.03 3.05
N LYS A 26 -11.18 -10.80 3.56
CA LYS A 26 -10.53 -10.51 4.83
C LYS A 26 -11.49 -9.72 5.73
N GLU A 27 -11.66 -10.21 6.94
CA GLU A 27 -12.39 -9.53 8.02
C GLU A 27 -11.52 -9.53 9.28
N GLY A 28 -10.91 -8.37 9.59
CA GLY A 28 -9.94 -8.26 10.68
C GLY A 28 -8.72 -9.17 10.48
N LYS A 29 -8.57 -10.18 11.34
CA LYS A 29 -7.51 -11.22 11.26
C LYS A 29 -7.99 -12.53 10.63
N CYS A 30 -9.26 -12.61 10.25
CA CYS A 30 -9.88 -13.77 9.65
C CYS A 30 -9.91 -13.64 8.13
N PHE A 31 -9.67 -14.74 7.45
CA PHE A 31 -9.63 -14.84 6.00
C PHE A 31 -10.52 -15.98 5.55
N THR A 32 -11.31 -15.75 4.50
CA THR A 32 -12.14 -16.76 3.87
C THR A 32 -11.74 -16.89 2.41
N LEU A 33 -11.32 -18.09 2.02
CA LEU A 33 -11.16 -18.47 0.62
C LEU A 33 -12.45 -19.17 0.17
N SER A 34 -13.06 -18.64 -0.88
CA SER A 34 -14.26 -19.21 -1.51
C SER A 34 -13.99 -19.55 -2.97
N ASN A 35 -14.71 -20.54 -3.49
CA ASN A 35 -14.71 -20.86 -4.93
C ASN A 35 -15.59 -19.87 -5.73
N SER A 36 -15.68 -20.08 -7.05
CA SER A 36 -16.45 -19.22 -7.96
C SER A 36 -17.96 -19.23 -7.72
N SER A 37 -18.52 -20.27 -7.08
CA SER A 37 -19.92 -20.31 -6.66
C SER A 37 -20.17 -19.60 -5.32
N GLY A 38 -19.13 -19.04 -4.70
CA GLY A 38 -19.21 -18.34 -3.42
C GLY A 38 -19.16 -19.26 -2.20
N GLN A 39 -19.02 -20.57 -2.39
CA GLN A 39 -18.88 -21.53 -1.29
C GLN A 39 -17.50 -21.39 -0.64
N ALA A 40 -17.48 -21.23 0.69
CA ALA A 40 -16.24 -21.23 1.47
C ALA A 40 -15.57 -22.61 1.40
N ILE A 41 -14.28 -22.62 1.07
CA ILE A 41 -13.44 -23.83 0.95
C ILE A 41 -12.32 -23.87 1.98
N MET A 42 -11.99 -22.73 2.59
CA MET A 42 -11.04 -22.63 3.69
C MET A 42 -11.26 -21.31 4.44
N GLN A 43 -11.30 -21.37 5.76
CA GLN A 43 -11.15 -20.21 6.61
C GLN A 43 -9.89 -20.34 7.47
N PHE A 44 -9.14 -19.24 7.58
CA PHE A 44 -7.95 -19.21 8.40
C PHE A 44 -7.81 -17.86 9.11
N GLN A 45 -7.12 -17.88 10.24
CA GLN A 45 -6.85 -16.69 11.04
C GLN A 45 -5.36 -16.56 11.28
N ILE A 46 -4.87 -15.32 11.23
CA ILE A 46 -3.49 -15.00 11.64
C ILE A 46 -3.50 -14.60 13.12
N ASN A 47 -2.69 -15.27 13.94
CA ASN A 47 -2.49 -14.95 15.35
C ASN A 47 -1.00 -14.89 15.70
N SER A 48 -0.67 -14.65 16.97
CA SER A 48 0.71 -14.53 17.45
C SER A 48 1.54 -15.81 17.31
N LEU A 49 0.89 -16.97 17.12
CA LEU A 49 1.53 -18.28 16.96
C LEU A 49 1.62 -18.73 15.49
N GLY A 50 1.10 -17.93 14.54
CA GLY A 50 1.12 -18.23 13.11
C GLY A 50 -0.27 -18.23 12.49
N ILE A 51 -0.53 -19.21 11.61
CA ILE A 51 -1.80 -19.34 10.89
C ILE A 51 -2.58 -20.52 11.47
N SER A 52 -3.81 -20.27 11.89
CA SER A 52 -4.75 -21.30 12.33
C SER A 52 -5.83 -21.51 11.28
N ILE A 53 -6.04 -22.76 10.86
CA ILE A 53 -7.08 -23.11 9.89
C ILE A 53 -8.30 -23.62 10.64
N GLN A 54 -9.49 -23.13 10.28
CA GLN A 54 -10.75 -23.62 10.83
C GLN A 54 -11.15 -24.92 10.12
N SER A 55 -10.86 -26.07 10.72
CA SER A 55 -11.04 -27.39 10.11
C SER A 55 -12.46 -27.67 9.62
N SER A 56 -13.49 -27.11 10.27
CA SER A 56 -14.90 -27.25 9.88
C SER A 56 -15.26 -26.63 8.53
N THR A 57 -14.39 -25.79 7.98
CA THR A 57 -14.61 -25.07 6.72
C THR A 57 -13.75 -25.59 5.57
N VAL A 58 -12.90 -26.58 5.83
CA VAL A 58 -11.97 -27.13 4.84
C VAL A 58 -12.73 -28.07 3.91
N ASN A 59 -13.02 -27.60 2.70
CA ASN A 59 -13.59 -28.40 1.62
C ASN A 59 -12.70 -28.28 0.37
N ILE A 60 -11.49 -28.84 0.48
CA ILE A 60 -10.49 -28.80 -0.58
C ILE A 60 -10.59 -30.10 -1.39
N ASN A 61 -11.10 -29.99 -2.62
CA ASN A 61 -11.08 -31.11 -3.56
C ASN A 61 -9.72 -31.22 -4.26
N SER A 62 -9.55 -32.26 -5.09
CA SER A 62 -8.29 -32.53 -5.80
C SER A 62 -7.88 -31.41 -6.76
N GLN A 63 -8.81 -30.69 -7.37
CA GLN A 63 -8.52 -29.56 -8.25
C GLN A 63 -8.04 -28.35 -7.44
N THR A 64 -8.76 -27.99 -6.38
CA THR A 64 -8.37 -26.89 -5.49
C THR A 64 -7.00 -27.12 -4.85
N ALA A 65 -6.68 -28.36 -4.47
CA ALA A 65 -5.35 -28.70 -3.97
C ALA A 65 -4.25 -28.47 -5.03
N LYS A 66 -4.50 -28.81 -6.30
CA LYS A 66 -3.56 -28.55 -7.41
C LYS A 66 -3.39 -27.06 -7.64
N ASP A 67 -4.48 -26.30 -7.67
CA ASP A 67 -4.45 -24.84 -7.89
C ASP A 67 -3.65 -24.13 -6.78
N LEU A 68 -3.91 -24.47 -5.51
CA LEU A 68 -3.18 -23.94 -4.37
C LEU A 68 -1.69 -24.30 -4.41
N LYS A 69 -1.35 -25.52 -4.84
CA LYS A 69 0.03 -25.96 -4.97
C LYS A 69 0.75 -25.19 -6.07
N GLN A 70 0.12 -25.00 -7.24
CA GLN A 70 0.66 -24.18 -8.31
C GLN A 70 0.88 -22.73 -7.84
N PHE A 71 -0.15 -22.13 -7.24
CA PHE A 71 -0.07 -20.77 -6.70
C PHE A 71 1.08 -20.62 -5.71
N ALA A 72 1.20 -21.53 -4.74
CA ALA A 72 2.30 -21.52 -3.78
C ALA A 72 3.68 -21.66 -4.44
N GLN A 73 3.81 -22.45 -5.50
CA GLN A 73 5.06 -22.57 -6.25
C GLN A 73 5.42 -21.28 -6.99
N GLN A 74 4.45 -20.62 -7.64
CA GLN A 74 4.64 -19.33 -8.32
C GLN A 74 5.06 -18.26 -7.34
N GLN A 75 4.38 -18.18 -6.18
CA GLN A 75 4.73 -17.22 -5.13
C GLN A 75 6.14 -17.44 -4.56
N ARG A 76 6.59 -18.69 -4.41
CA ARG A 76 7.97 -18.99 -3.99
C ARG A 76 9.01 -18.58 -5.03
N ARG A 77 8.64 -18.51 -6.32
CA ARG A 77 9.50 -18.09 -7.43
C ARG A 77 9.41 -16.59 -7.72
N GLY A 78 8.52 -15.85 -7.05
CA GLY A 78 8.25 -14.44 -7.34
C GLY A 78 7.52 -14.22 -8.67
N GLU A 79 6.85 -15.24 -9.19
CA GLU A 79 6.06 -15.15 -10.43
C GLU A 79 4.66 -14.60 -10.15
N GLU A 80 4.11 -13.86 -11.14
CA GLU A 80 2.71 -13.45 -11.07
C GLU A 80 1.78 -14.67 -11.09
N PRO A 81 0.73 -14.69 -10.25
CA PRO A 81 -0.24 -15.77 -10.22
C PRO A 81 -0.91 -16.00 -11.57
N THR A 82 -0.97 -17.25 -12.02
CA THR A 82 -1.70 -17.63 -13.25
C THR A 82 -2.75 -18.71 -12.98
N GLY A 83 -3.56 -19.05 -13.99
CA GLY A 83 -4.56 -20.12 -13.88
C GLY A 83 -5.73 -19.74 -12.98
N ALA A 84 -6.10 -20.63 -12.04
CA ALA A 84 -7.25 -20.42 -11.16
C ALA A 84 -7.07 -19.27 -10.16
N PHE A 85 -5.82 -18.95 -9.83
CA PHE A 85 -5.42 -17.81 -8.98
C PHE A 85 -4.92 -16.60 -9.79
N SER A 86 -5.11 -16.56 -11.12
CA SER A 86 -4.87 -15.31 -11.83
C SER A 86 -5.84 -14.25 -11.31
N ARG A 87 -5.36 -13.01 -11.14
CA ARG A 87 -6.20 -11.91 -10.67
C ARG A 87 -7.32 -11.66 -11.67
N LEU A 88 -8.58 -11.56 -11.19
CA LEU A 88 -9.69 -11.10 -12.02
C LEU A 88 -9.90 -9.62 -11.81
N GLY A 89 -9.92 -8.90 -12.92
CA GLY A 89 -10.22 -7.50 -13.04
C GLY A 89 -10.08 -7.14 -14.51
N THR A 90 -10.68 -6.02 -14.93
CA THR A 90 -10.16 -5.36 -16.12
C THR A 90 -8.70 -4.96 -15.84
N GLN A 91 -7.89 -4.69 -16.86
CA GLN A 91 -6.50 -4.24 -16.67
C GLN A 91 -6.44 -3.09 -15.65
N GLU A 92 -7.44 -2.23 -15.67
CA GLU A 92 -7.64 -1.09 -14.77
C GLU A 92 -7.78 -1.53 -13.31
N ALA A 93 -8.61 -2.54 -13.00
CA ALA A 93 -8.77 -3.02 -11.62
C ALA A 93 -7.51 -3.69 -11.07
N VAL A 94 -6.74 -4.39 -11.92
CA VAL A 94 -5.43 -4.93 -11.53
C VAL A 94 -4.44 -3.79 -11.27
N THR A 95 -4.40 -2.79 -12.14
CA THR A 95 -3.58 -1.59 -11.97
C THR A 95 -3.96 -0.78 -10.72
N GLU A 96 -5.24 -0.69 -10.37
CA GLU A 96 -5.70 -0.04 -9.14
C GLU A 96 -5.22 -0.78 -7.88
N ILE A 97 -5.31 -2.12 -7.86
CA ILE A 97 -4.83 -2.94 -6.76
C ILE A 97 -3.31 -2.81 -6.61
N GLU A 98 -2.57 -2.84 -7.72
CA GLU A 98 -1.12 -2.65 -7.72
C GLU A 98 -0.73 -1.26 -7.21
N SER A 99 -1.42 -0.23 -7.69
CA SER A 99 -1.24 1.15 -7.23
C SER A 99 -1.51 1.29 -5.73
N TYR A 100 -2.56 0.64 -5.22
CA TYR A 100 -2.87 0.59 -3.79
C TYR A 100 -1.75 -0.08 -2.98
N ILE A 101 -1.27 -1.25 -3.42
CA ILE A 101 -0.19 -1.98 -2.72
C ILE A 101 1.09 -1.15 -2.68
N ARG A 102 1.47 -0.53 -3.80
CA ARG A 102 2.66 0.33 -3.89
C ARG A 102 2.52 1.56 -2.99
N ALA A 103 1.36 2.22 -3.01
CA ALA A 103 1.08 3.38 -2.16
C ALA A 103 1.17 3.03 -0.66
N LYS A 104 0.58 1.91 -0.24
CA LYS A 104 0.67 1.43 1.15
C LYS A 104 2.11 1.13 1.56
N LYS A 105 2.89 0.52 0.67
CA LYS A 105 4.31 0.23 0.92
C LYS A 105 5.11 1.52 1.12
N ILE A 106 4.90 2.52 0.27
CA ILE A 106 5.55 3.84 0.38
C ILE A 106 5.18 4.50 1.70
N ALA A 107 3.88 4.62 2.00
CA ALA A 107 3.40 5.23 3.25
C ALA A 107 3.99 4.55 4.49
N PHE A 108 4.03 3.21 4.50
CA PHE A 108 4.62 2.44 5.59
C PHE A 108 6.13 2.70 5.76
N GLN A 109 6.89 2.82 4.66
CA GLN A 109 8.32 3.15 4.79
C GLN A 109 8.55 4.57 5.31
N LEU A 110 7.74 5.55 4.89
CA LEU A 110 7.83 6.93 5.38
C LEU A 110 7.50 7.01 6.88
N LEU A 111 6.47 6.29 7.34
CA LEU A 111 6.17 6.17 8.77
C LEU A 111 7.32 5.50 9.53
N LYS A 112 7.86 4.40 9.01
CA LYS A 112 9.02 3.74 9.62
C LYS A 112 10.21 4.69 9.74
N TYR A 113 10.42 5.54 8.74
CA TYR A 113 11.45 6.57 8.80
C TYR A 113 11.16 7.60 9.92
N ALA A 114 9.95 8.16 10.00
CA ALA A 114 9.57 9.08 11.08
C ALA A 114 9.77 8.46 12.47
N HIS A 115 9.32 7.22 12.67
CA HIS A 115 9.58 6.48 13.91
C HIS A 115 11.08 6.31 14.19
N SER A 116 11.91 6.05 13.17
CA SER A 116 13.37 5.96 13.36
C SER A 116 14.03 7.29 13.74
N GLN A 117 13.42 8.41 13.37
CA GLN A 117 13.86 9.75 13.78
C GLN A 117 13.32 10.16 15.16
N GLY A 118 12.33 9.42 15.69
CA GLY A 118 11.69 9.71 16.98
C GLY A 118 10.79 10.95 16.99
N GLN A 119 10.43 11.49 15.82
CA GLN A 119 9.62 12.70 15.69
C GLN A 119 8.87 12.70 14.35
N ASP A 120 7.87 13.57 14.23
CA ASP A 120 7.23 13.86 12.95
C ASP A 120 8.26 14.39 11.95
N VAL A 121 8.18 13.91 10.71
CA VAL A 121 9.11 14.29 9.65
C VAL A 121 8.35 15.02 8.56
N THR A 122 8.87 16.19 8.18
CA THR A 122 8.53 16.88 6.94
C THR A 122 9.80 17.01 6.11
N LEU A 123 9.81 16.44 4.90
CA LEU A 123 10.86 16.69 3.94
C LEU A 123 10.32 17.57 2.82
N ASP A 124 10.86 18.78 2.75
CA ASP A 124 10.48 19.82 1.81
C ASP A 124 11.76 20.43 1.20
N GLY A 125 12.60 19.59 0.60
CA GLY A 125 13.89 19.97 0.01
C GLY A 125 13.84 20.30 -1.49
N GLN A 126 14.99 20.30 -2.16
CA GLN A 126 15.16 20.49 -3.63
C GLN A 126 14.46 19.43 -4.50
N PHE A 127 13.72 18.50 -3.88
CA PHE A 127 13.04 17.42 -4.58
C PHE A 127 11.72 17.90 -5.19
N SER A 128 11.27 17.20 -6.24
CA SER A 128 9.98 17.44 -6.90
C SER A 128 8.76 17.21 -6.02
N TYR A 129 8.96 16.72 -4.78
CA TYR A 129 7.91 16.38 -3.85
C TYR A 129 8.20 16.95 -2.47
N GLN A 130 7.13 17.28 -1.76
CA GLN A 130 7.10 17.46 -0.32
C GLN A 130 6.41 16.26 0.29
N TRP A 131 6.91 15.73 1.40
CA TRP A 131 6.19 14.70 2.13
C TRP A 131 6.25 14.90 3.63
N VAL A 132 5.20 14.42 4.29
CA VAL A 132 5.00 14.48 5.74
C VAL A 132 4.68 13.08 6.22
N ALA A 133 5.31 12.66 7.30
CA ALA A 133 4.95 11.45 8.03
C ALA A 133 4.94 11.74 9.53
N GLN A 134 3.81 11.47 10.16
CA GLN A 134 3.57 11.75 11.58
C GLN A 134 3.57 10.45 12.38
N LEU A 135 3.98 10.54 13.65
CA LEU A 135 4.04 9.39 14.56
C LEU A 135 2.65 8.81 14.89
N ASN A 136 1.57 9.57 14.64
CA ASN A 136 0.19 9.13 14.76
C ASN A 136 -0.28 8.20 13.62
N GLY A 137 0.57 7.95 12.62
CA GLY A 137 0.26 7.08 11.47
C GLY A 137 -0.21 7.82 10.21
N GLU A 138 -0.25 9.16 10.23
CA GLU A 138 -0.62 9.96 9.06
C GLU A 138 0.55 10.18 8.11
N VAL A 139 0.27 10.08 6.81
CA VAL A 139 1.25 10.34 5.75
C VAL A 139 0.62 11.19 4.67
N GLN A 140 1.37 12.16 4.15
CA GLN A 140 1.00 12.93 2.96
C GLN A 140 2.21 13.07 2.03
N ILE A 141 1.96 12.96 0.72
CA ILE A 141 2.92 13.35 -0.32
C ILE A 141 2.24 14.36 -1.22
N ARG A 142 2.92 15.48 -1.45
CA ARG A 142 2.52 16.56 -2.35
C ARG A 142 3.55 16.71 -3.47
N ALA A 143 3.12 16.72 -4.71
CA ALA A 143 3.95 17.03 -5.87
C ALA A 143 4.05 18.54 -6.08
N LYS A 144 5.25 19.04 -6.37
CA LYS A 144 5.53 20.47 -6.61
C LYS A 144 5.30 20.90 -8.07
N ASP A 145 4.77 20.01 -8.90
CA ASP A 145 4.50 20.25 -10.33
C ASP A 145 3.07 20.73 -10.62
N GLY A 146 2.35 21.18 -9.59
CA GLY A 146 0.98 21.68 -9.69
C GLY A 146 -0.11 20.65 -9.41
N ARG A 147 0.24 19.36 -9.29
CA ARG A 147 -0.72 18.30 -8.90
C ARG A 147 -1.06 18.30 -7.41
N ASP A 148 -0.20 18.89 -6.57
CA ASP A 148 -0.35 18.97 -5.12
C ASP A 148 -0.51 17.58 -4.48
N LEU A 149 -1.54 17.32 -3.66
CA LEU A 149 -1.68 16.08 -2.90
C LEU A 149 -1.82 14.85 -3.83
N ILE A 150 -0.80 14.00 -3.85
CA ILE A 150 -0.78 12.77 -4.67
C ILE A 150 -0.85 11.49 -3.83
N LEU A 151 -0.59 11.56 -2.52
CA LEU A 151 -0.82 10.45 -1.60
C LEU A 151 -1.25 11.01 -0.24
N SER A 152 -2.27 10.39 0.36
CA SER A 152 -2.60 10.60 1.77
C SER A 152 -2.98 9.27 2.41
N GLN A 153 -2.50 9.03 3.63
CA GLN A 153 -2.94 7.93 4.47
C GLN A 153 -3.34 8.48 5.84
N SER A 154 -4.53 8.11 6.30
CA SER A 154 -4.95 8.28 7.70
C SER A 154 -5.72 7.02 8.12
N GLY A 155 -5.26 6.36 9.19
CA GLY A 155 -5.77 5.06 9.61
C GLY A 155 -5.71 4.00 8.51
N HIS A 156 -6.88 3.49 8.10
CA HIS A 156 -7.01 2.48 7.04
C HIS A 156 -7.32 3.06 5.66
N GLN A 157 -7.61 4.35 5.58
CA GLN A 157 -7.92 5.03 4.33
C GLN A 157 -6.63 5.44 3.63
N ILE A 158 -6.57 5.19 2.32
CA ILE A 158 -5.52 5.72 1.45
C ILE A 158 -6.15 6.40 0.26
N PHE A 159 -5.63 7.57 -0.05
CA PHE A 159 -5.85 8.30 -1.27
C PHE A 159 -4.56 8.29 -2.08
N CYS A 160 -4.65 8.04 -3.38
CA CYS A 160 -3.50 7.94 -4.26
C CYS A 160 -3.83 8.43 -5.68
N GLN A 161 -3.08 9.41 -6.16
CA GLN A 161 -3.04 9.87 -7.55
C GLN A 161 -1.65 9.69 -8.16
N MET A 162 -0.82 8.84 -7.57
CA MET A 162 0.55 8.64 -8.04
C MET A 162 0.54 8.01 -9.43
N SER A 163 1.30 8.60 -10.34
CA SER A 163 1.66 8.02 -11.62
C SER A 163 2.80 7.00 -11.46
N GLU A 164 3.05 6.20 -12.49
CA GLU A 164 4.21 5.30 -12.54
C GLU A 164 5.54 6.01 -12.26
N LYS A 165 5.71 7.24 -12.76
CA LYS A 165 6.90 8.05 -12.50
C LYS A 165 7.06 8.38 -11.02
N ASP A 166 5.96 8.70 -10.34
CA ASP A 166 5.97 9.02 -8.91
C ASP A 166 6.32 7.76 -8.11
N PHE A 167 5.69 6.63 -8.41
CA PHE A 167 6.01 5.37 -7.73
C PHE A 167 7.47 4.97 -7.90
N ASN A 168 7.99 4.98 -9.12
CA ASN A 168 9.39 4.63 -9.40
C ASN A 168 10.37 5.56 -8.67
N TYR A 169 10.04 6.85 -8.56
CA TYR A 169 10.84 7.80 -7.79
C TYR A 169 10.89 7.41 -6.31
N PHE A 170 9.73 7.20 -5.68
CA PHE A 170 9.68 6.89 -4.24
C PHE A 170 10.24 5.51 -3.91
N GLU A 171 9.99 4.49 -4.74
CA GLU A 171 10.56 3.15 -4.56
C GLU A 171 12.10 3.20 -4.55
N LYS A 172 12.69 3.95 -5.48
CA LYS A 172 14.15 4.17 -5.52
C LYS A 172 14.65 5.02 -4.36
N ALA A 173 13.95 6.10 -3.99
CA ALA A 173 14.34 6.96 -2.87
C ALA A 173 14.30 6.22 -1.53
N LEU A 174 13.30 5.35 -1.33
CA LEU A 174 13.15 4.53 -0.13
C LEU A 174 14.23 3.42 -0.02
N GLU A 175 14.68 2.86 -1.14
CA GLU A 175 15.83 1.94 -1.15
C GLU A 175 17.12 2.63 -0.68
N GLN A 176 17.31 3.89 -1.06
CA GLN A 176 18.44 4.71 -0.58
C GLN A 176 18.33 5.01 0.91
N LEU A 177 17.13 5.31 1.43
CA LEU A 177 16.90 5.51 2.87
C LEU A 177 17.25 4.29 3.72
N ARG A 178 17.00 3.07 3.21
CA ARG A 178 17.37 1.82 3.90
C ARG A 178 18.88 1.62 3.95
N SER A 179 19.59 2.06 2.93
CA SER A 179 21.04 1.88 2.80
C SER A 179 21.83 3.00 3.48
N HIS A 180 21.30 4.23 3.48
CA HIS A 180 21.94 5.43 4.02
C HIS A 180 20.88 6.37 4.63
N PRO A 181 20.50 6.19 5.91
CA PRO A 181 19.43 6.95 6.55
C PRO A 181 19.65 8.47 6.64
N ALA A 182 20.87 8.95 6.36
CA ALA A 182 21.24 10.37 6.33
C ALA A 182 21.02 11.06 4.98
N SER A 183 20.75 10.35 3.87
CA SER A 183 20.88 10.96 2.53
C SER A 183 19.71 11.84 2.08
N LEU A 184 18.57 11.83 2.77
CA LEU A 184 17.40 12.67 2.44
C LEU A 184 17.14 13.78 3.47
N ALA A 185 17.79 13.74 4.64
CA ALA A 185 17.62 14.74 5.67
C ALA A 185 18.49 15.98 5.38
N THR A 186 18.14 16.76 4.37
CA THR A 186 18.52 18.18 4.42
C THR A 186 17.61 18.82 5.46
N LYS A 187 18.14 19.01 6.67
CA LYS A 187 17.46 19.71 7.77
C LYS A 187 16.90 21.03 7.22
N SER A 188 15.59 21.14 7.02
CA SER A 188 14.94 22.44 7.04
C SER A 188 14.96 22.90 8.50
N GLN A 189 16.08 23.47 8.93
CA GLN A 189 16.08 24.34 10.09
C GLN A 189 15.08 25.45 9.78
N HIS A 190 13.94 25.44 10.46
CA HIS A 190 13.11 26.61 10.56
C HIS A 190 13.95 27.66 11.30
N SER A 191 14.61 28.52 10.52
CA SER A 191 15.26 29.73 11.01
C SER A 191 14.16 30.61 11.59
N LYS A 192 13.98 30.56 12.91
CA LYS A 192 13.36 31.65 13.64
C LYS A 192 14.43 32.72 13.81
N ASN A 193 14.45 33.68 12.90
CA ASN A 193 14.78 35.05 13.26
C ASN A 193 14.05 36.00 12.31
N PRO A 194 13.34 37.00 12.87
CA PRO A 194 13.98 38.30 12.84
C PRO A 194 13.72 39.19 14.08
N ASN A 195 14.72 40.01 14.37
CA ASN A 195 14.66 41.31 15.06
C ASN A 195 14.41 41.33 16.57
N HIS A 196 15.50 41.47 17.33
CA HIS A 196 15.50 42.34 18.50
C HIS A 196 16.67 43.32 18.32
N LEU A 197 16.34 44.57 17.99
CA LEU A 197 17.29 45.69 18.03
C LEU A 197 17.73 45.91 19.47
N GLU A 198 19.02 46.21 19.63
CA GLU A 198 19.54 46.93 20.80
C GLU A 198 18.89 48.31 20.89
N LEU A 199 18.44 48.67 22.10
CA LEU A 199 18.64 49.96 22.76
C LEU A 199 18.63 49.73 24.27
#